data_AF-R7HG17-F1
#
_entry.id   AF-R7HG17-F1
#
_cell.length_a   1.000
_cell.length_b   1.000
_cell.length_c   1.000
_cell.angle_alpha   90.00
_cell.angle_beta   90.00
_cell.angle_gamma   90.00
#
_symmetry.space_group_name_H-M   'P 1'
#
loop_
_entity.id
_entity.type
_entity.pdbx_description
1 polymer ?
#
loop_
_entity_poly.entity_id
_entity_poly.type
_entity_poly.pdbx_seq_one_letter_code
_entity_poly.pdbx_strand_id
1 'polypeptide(L)'
;MLKYYCILGKGSGLMNNTLEYLKNNGIDVDLGLSFIGDETSYKELLLEFKNGFINQMNEIKTLYENKDIENYGIKVHALKSNCKTFGIMTFANMAYEHEMAAKNGDINFINQNITNLFVKANELYKVLDTFFGGNNE
;
A
#
# COMPACT_ATOMS: atom_id res chain seq x y z
N MET A 1 29.22 -26.81 -19.20
CA MET A 1 28.24 -27.43 -18.27
C MET A 1 28.65 -27.04 -16.86
N LEU A 2 28.05 -25.98 -16.33
CA LEU A 2 28.41 -25.40 -15.04
C LEU A 2 27.79 -26.20 -13.89
N LYS A 3 28.62 -26.49 -12.90
CA LYS A 3 28.36 -27.34 -11.73
C LYS A 3 27.46 -26.63 -10.72
N TYR A 4 26.49 -27.38 -10.22
CA TYR A 4 25.73 -27.12 -9.00
C TYR A 4 26.62 -27.34 -7.74
N TYR A 5 26.26 -26.61 -6.67
CA TYR A 5 26.71 -26.66 -5.27
C TYR A 5 28.06 -26.02 -4.89
N CYS A 6 27.97 -24.90 -4.15
CA CYS A 6 28.29 -24.83 -2.71
C CYS A 6 28.95 -23.48 -2.33
N ILE A 7 28.23 -22.57 -1.64
CA ILE A 7 28.75 -21.88 -0.45
C ILE A 7 27.57 -21.62 0.50
N LEU A 8 27.50 -22.43 1.57
CA LEU A 8 26.79 -22.08 2.80
C LEU A 8 27.59 -20.99 3.53
N GLY A 9 27.03 -19.80 3.65
CA GLY A 9 27.51 -18.74 4.55
C GLY A 9 26.41 -18.40 5.54
N LYS A 10 26.66 -18.61 6.83
CA LYS A 10 25.76 -18.21 7.92
C LYS A 10 25.63 -16.68 7.94
N GLY A 11 24.40 -16.18 7.84
CA GLY A 11 24.03 -14.78 8.00
C GLY A 11 22.57 -14.68 8.42
N SER A 12 22.29 -13.91 9.44
CA SER A 12 21.03 -13.71 10.17
C SER A 12 19.85 -13.22 9.31
N GLY A 13 18.66 -13.76 9.57
CA GLY A 13 17.36 -13.21 9.15
C GLY A 13 16.80 -13.86 7.88
N LEU A 14 15.73 -14.65 8.02
CA LEU A 14 14.90 -15.06 6.89
C LEU A 14 14.40 -13.80 6.17
N MET A 15 14.76 -13.61 4.90
CA MET A 15 14.13 -12.58 4.08
C MET A 15 12.62 -12.88 4.01
N ASN A 16 11.77 -12.01 4.54
CA ASN A 16 10.30 -12.14 4.48
C ASN A 16 9.74 -11.81 3.07
N ASN A 17 10.48 -12.11 2.00
CA ASN A 17 10.18 -11.77 0.60
C ASN A 17 9.26 -12.78 -0.11
N THR A 18 8.57 -13.62 0.66
CA THR A 18 7.57 -14.56 0.13
C THR A 18 6.22 -13.87 0.07
N LEU A 19 5.50 -14.00 -1.05
CA LEU A 19 4.15 -13.45 -1.22
C LEU A 19 3.17 -13.87 -0.10
N GLU A 20 3.42 -15.02 0.53
CA GLU A 20 2.69 -15.51 1.70
C GLU A 20 2.70 -14.52 2.88
N TYR A 21 3.78 -13.74 3.06
CA TYR A 21 3.82 -12.69 4.09
C TYR A 21 2.75 -11.62 3.82
N LEU A 22 2.59 -11.20 2.56
CA LEU A 22 1.57 -10.22 2.18
C LEU A 22 0.17 -10.79 2.40
N LYS A 23 -0.07 -12.06 2.02
CA LYS A 23 -1.34 -12.76 2.26
C LYS A 23 -1.70 -12.81 3.74
N ASN A 24 -0.74 -13.17 4.60
CA ASN A 24 -0.92 -13.19 6.06
C ASN A 24 -1.20 -11.81 6.67
N ASN A 25 -0.83 -10.73 5.97
CA ASN A 25 -1.14 -9.36 6.34
C ASN A 25 -2.41 -8.82 5.64
N GLY A 26 -3.21 -9.69 5.05
CA GLY A 26 -4.52 -9.34 4.49
C GLY A 26 -4.48 -8.72 3.09
N ILE A 27 -3.38 -8.88 2.35
CA ILE A 27 -3.29 -8.48 0.94
C ILE A 27 -3.71 -9.65 0.07
N ASP A 28 -4.68 -9.42 -0.82
CA ASP A 28 -5.12 -10.40 -1.81
C ASP A 28 -4.13 -10.45 -2.98
N VAL A 29 -3.01 -11.15 -2.76
CA VAL A 29 -1.94 -11.23 -3.76
C VAL A 29 -2.43 -11.93 -5.03
N ASP A 30 -3.37 -12.87 -4.93
CA ASP A 30 -3.88 -13.59 -6.11
C ASP A 30 -4.68 -12.63 -7.01
N LEU A 31 -5.49 -11.74 -6.43
CA LEU A 31 -6.13 -10.64 -7.16
C LEU A 31 -5.07 -9.70 -7.78
N GLY A 32 -4.05 -9.32 -7.03
CA GLY A 32 -2.99 -8.45 -7.52
C GLY A 32 -2.22 -9.05 -8.72
N LEU A 33 -1.89 -10.34 -8.63
CA LEU A 33 -1.28 -11.09 -9.74
C LEU A 33 -2.23 -11.19 -10.94
N SER A 34 -3.54 -11.28 -10.75
CA SER A 34 -4.50 -11.29 -11.86
C SER A 34 -4.50 -9.99 -12.68
N PHE A 35 -4.15 -8.85 -12.05
CA PHE A 35 -4.02 -7.57 -12.74
C PHE A 35 -2.63 -7.35 -13.35
N ILE A 36 -1.59 -7.78 -12.65
CA ILE A 36 -0.19 -7.46 -13.03
C ILE A 36 0.44 -8.55 -13.90
N GLY A 37 0.06 -9.81 -13.72
CA GLY A 37 0.51 -10.95 -14.53
C GLY A 37 1.39 -11.93 -13.76
N ASP A 38 2.60 -11.51 -13.38
CA ASP A 38 3.59 -12.39 -12.74
C ASP A 38 4.19 -11.81 -11.46
N GLU A 39 4.78 -12.69 -10.65
CA GLU A 39 5.36 -12.34 -9.34
C GLU A 39 6.51 -11.34 -9.41
N THR A 40 7.32 -11.38 -10.48
CA THR A 40 8.46 -10.47 -10.64
C THR A 40 7.95 -9.06 -10.87
N SER A 41 7.08 -8.89 -11.88
CA SER A 41 6.42 -7.61 -12.17
C SER A 41 5.61 -7.10 -10.98
N TYR A 42 4.93 -7.99 -10.25
CA TYR A 42 4.18 -7.62 -9.05
C TYR A 42 5.08 -7.00 -7.98
N LYS A 43 6.21 -7.64 -7.66
CA LYS A 43 7.15 -7.13 -6.64
C LYS A 43 7.81 -5.82 -7.07
N GLU A 44 8.19 -5.69 -8.34
CA GLU A 44 8.81 -4.46 -8.87
C GLU A 44 7.85 -3.27 -8.77
N LEU A 45 6.61 -3.43 -9.27
CA LEU A 45 5.60 -2.39 -9.21
C LEU A 45 5.15 -2.09 -7.77
N LEU A 46 5.09 -3.09 -6.90
CA LEU A 46 4.74 -2.90 -5.49
C LEU A 46 5.83 -2.11 -4.75
N LEU A 47 7.10 -2.30 -5.11
CA LEU A 47 8.22 -1.51 -4.58
C LEU A 47 8.11 -0.04 -5.00
N GLU A 48 7.82 0.23 -6.28
CA GLU A 48 7.57 1.58 -6.78
C GLU A 48 6.40 2.24 -6.05
N PHE A 49 5.29 1.52 -5.89
CA PHE A 49 4.14 1.97 -5.14
C PHE A 49 4.50 2.33 -3.69
N LYS A 50 5.20 1.43 -2.96
CA LYS A 50 5.68 1.69 -1.60
C LYS A 50 6.53 2.96 -1.52
N ASN A 51 7.48 3.13 -2.45
CA ASN A 51 8.40 4.27 -2.44
C ASN A 51 7.67 5.60 -2.67
N GLY A 52 6.59 5.60 -3.45
CA GLY A 52 5.73 6.78 -3.64
C GLY A 52 4.66 6.98 -2.57
N PHE A 53 4.33 5.94 -1.79
CA PHE A 53 3.15 5.91 -0.92
C PHE A 53 3.14 7.01 0.14
N ILE A 54 4.26 7.24 0.83
CA ILE A 54 4.35 8.27 1.87
C ILE A 54 4.15 9.67 1.29
N ASN A 55 4.71 9.96 0.12
CA ASN A 55 4.51 11.25 -0.55
C ASN A 55 3.04 11.43 -0.93
N GLN A 56 2.39 10.40 -1.48
CA GLN A 56 0.97 10.44 -1.80
C GLN A 56 0.10 10.71 -0.55
N MET A 57 0.41 10.10 0.58
CA MET A 57 -0.31 10.36 1.84
C MET A 57 -0.07 11.76 2.39
N ASN A 58 1.15 12.29 2.25
CA ASN A 58 1.47 13.68 2.63
C ASN A 58 0.71 14.70 1.76
N GLU A 59 0.55 14.43 0.47
CA GLU A 59 -0.29 15.26 -0.41
C GLU A 59 -1.75 15.24 0.04
N ILE A 60 -2.31 14.06 0.33
CA ILE A 60 -3.67 13.90 0.84
C ILE A 60 -3.85 14.68 2.16
N LYS A 61 -2.88 14.60 3.07
CA LYS A 61 -2.87 15.36 4.33
C LYS A 61 -2.89 16.86 4.09
N THR A 62 -2.02 17.36 3.21
CA THR A 62 -1.94 18.79 2.87
C THR A 62 -3.26 19.30 2.30
N LEU A 63 -3.90 18.53 1.41
CA LEU A 63 -5.19 18.90 0.82
C LEU A 63 -6.31 18.93 1.86
N TYR A 64 -6.35 17.94 2.75
CA TYR A 64 -7.27 17.93 3.87
C TYR A 64 -7.08 19.13 4.80
N GLU A 65 -5.84 19.43 5.20
CA GLU A 65 -5.51 20.55 6.10
C GLU A 65 -5.86 21.92 5.48
N ASN A 66 -5.71 22.04 4.16
CA ASN A 66 -6.11 23.23 3.40
C ASN A 66 -7.61 23.29 3.08
N LYS A 67 -8.39 22.28 3.48
CA LYS A 67 -9.82 22.13 3.15
C LYS A 67 -10.11 22.10 1.64
N ASP A 68 -9.14 21.66 0.85
CA ASP A 68 -9.28 21.46 -0.60
C ASP A 68 -9.89 20.07 -0.85
N ILE A 69 -11.20 19.96 -0.60
CA ILE A 69 -11.93 18.69 -0.63
C ILE A 69 -12.06 18.11 -2.05
N GLU A 70 -12.10 18.98 -3.06
CA GLU A 70 -12.16 18.55 -4.47
C GLU A 70 -10.88 17.80 -4.86
N ASN A 71 -9.71 18.42 -4.67
CA ASN A 71 -8.45 17.77 -4.99
C ASN A 71 -8.14 16.61 -4.04
N TYR A 72 -8.56 16.69 -2.77
CA TYR A 72 -8.52 15.56 -1.84
C TYR A 72 -9.24 14.34 -2.43
N GLY A 73 -10.48 14.52 -2.91
CA GLY A 73 -11.29 13.48 -3.54
C GLY A 73 -10.59 12.82 -4.74
N ILE A 74 -9.93 13.62 -5.58
CA ILE A 74 -9.15 13.13 -6.73
C ILE A 74 -7.96 12.27 -6.25
N LYS A 75 -7.23 12.71 -5.22
CA LYS A 75 -6.08 11.97 -4.70
C LYS A 75 -6.46 10.67 -4.02
N VAL A 76 -7.54 10.64 -3.23
CA VAL A 76 -8.03 9.39 -2.62
C VAL A 76 -8.62 8.43 -3.65
N HIS A 77 -9.20 8.93 -4.75
CA HIS A 77 -9.60 8.09 -5.89
C HIS A 77 -8.39 7.39 -6.53
N ALA A 78 -7.31 8.12 -6.78
CA ALA A 78 -6.08 7.56 -7.33
C ALA A 78 -5.46 6.53 -6.36
N LEU A 79 -5.40 6.84 -5.07
CA LEU A 79 -4.93 5.94 -4.01
C LEU A 79 -5.73 4.62 -4.00
N LYS A 80 -7.06 4.70 -4.06
CA LYS A 80 -7.95 3.52 -4.14
C LYS A 80 -7.58 2.63 -5.32
N SER A 81 -7.47 3.20 -6.51
CA SER A 81 -7.18 2.42 -7.73
C SER A 81 -5.83 1.72 -7.64
N ASN A 82 -4.79 2.42 -7.17
CA ASN A 82 -3.48 1.82 -6.95
C ASN A 82 -3.55 0.64 -5.95
N CYS A 83 -4.24 0.82 -4.83
CA CYS A 83 -4.38 -0.24 -3.82
C CYS A 83 -5.12 -1.47 -4.37
N LYS A 84 -6.17 -1.29 -5.19
CA LYS A 84 -6.88 -2.40 -5.83
C LYS A 84 -5.99 -3.20 -6.78
N THR A 85 -5.16 -2.52 -7.58
CA THR A 85 -4.22 -3.17 -8.50
C THR A 85 -3.29 -4.15 -7.78
N PHE A 86 -2.91 -3.85 -6.53
CA PHE A 86 -2.04 -4.71 -5.73
C PHE A 86 -2.79 -5.69 -4.79
N GLY A 87 -4.13 -5.70 -4.81
CA GLY A 87 -4.94 -6.54 -3.92
C GLY A 87 -5.05 -6.03 -2.48
N ILE A 88 -4.69 -4.76 -2.22
CA ILE A 88 -4.77 -4.12 -0.90
C ILE A 88 -6.20 -3.63 -0.66
N MET A 89 -7.14 -4.58 -0.58
CA MET A 89 -8.57 -4.30 -0.68
C MET A 89 -9.14 -3.54 0.52
N THR A 90 -8.70 -3.87 1.73
CA THR A 90 -9.18 -3.19 2.95
C THR A 90 -8.89 -1.70 2.92
N PHE A 91 -7.66 -1.31 2.58
CA PHE A 91 -7.28 0.09 2.50
C PHE A 91 -7.88 0.79 1.27
N ALA A 92 -8.03 0.07 0.14
CA ALA A 92 -8.75 0.58 -1.01
C ALA A 92 -10.21 0.93 -0.70
N ASN A 93 -10.90 0.13 0.13
CA ASN A 93 -12.27 0.40 0.54
C ASN A 93 -12.36 1.66 1.42
N MET A 94 -11.42 1.86 2.35
CA MET A 94 -11.36 3.11 3.13
C MET A 94 -11.13 4.34 2.23
N ALA A 95 -10.20 4.24 1.27
CA ALA A 95 -9.98 5.32 0.30
C ALA A 95 -11.24 5.60 -0.54
N TYR A 96 -12.01 4.57 -0.88
CA TYR A 96 -13.30 4.71 -1.56
C TYR A 96 -14.36 5.41 -0.71
N GLU A 97 -14.47 5.10 0.58
CA GLU A 97 -15.39 5.80 1.48
C GLU A 97 -15.06 7.30 1.57
N HIS A 98 -13.76 7.63 1.69
CA HIS A 98 -13.31 9.02 1.64
C HIS A 98 -13.55 9.68 0.27
N GLU A 99 -13.40 8.96 -0.82
CA GLU A 99 -13.74 9.44 -2.17
C GLU A 99 -15.24 9.80 -2.26
N MET A 100 -16.12 8.92 -1.77
CA MET A 100 -17.57 9.16 -1.79
C MET A 100 -17.96 10.32 -0.89
N ALA A 101 -17.37 10.42 0.31
CA ALA A 101 -17.60 11.54 1.21
C ALA A 101 -17.17 12.87 0.57
N ALA A 102 -16.02 12.92 -0.10
CA ALA A 102 -15.57 14.11 -0.81
C ALA A 102 -16.53 14.49 -1.94
N LYS A 103 -16.97 13.53 -2.76
CA LYS A 103 -17.94 13.77 -3.85
C LYS A 103 -19.30 14.25 -3.36
N ASN A 104 -19.73 13.77 -2.19
CA ASN A 104 -21.03 14.12 -1.60
C ASN A 104 -20.96 15.37 -0.71
N GLY A 105 -19.78 15.96 -0.51
CA GLY A 105 -19.58 17.08 0.41
C GLY A 105 -19.73 16.72 1.89
N ASP A 106 -19.60 15.43 2.26
CA ASP A 106 -19.70 14.95 3.64
C ASP A 106 -18.38 15.18 4.39
N ILE A 107 -18.12 16.44 4.73
CA ILE A 107 -16.94 16.85 5.49
C ILE A 107 -16.93 16.23 6.90
N ASN A 108 -18.11 15.97 7.48
CA ASN A 108 -18.21 15.37 8.80
C ASN A 108 -17.64 13.95 8.80
N PHE A 109 -18.00 13.13 7.81
CA PHE A 109 -17.42 11.81 7.63
C PHE A 109 -15.89 11.89 7.48
N ILE A 110 -15.40 12.79 6.63
CA ILE A 110 -13.96 12.95 6.40
C ILE A 110 -13.26 13.27 7.72
N ASN A 111 -13.72 14.29 8.46
CA ASN A 111 -13.11 14.70 9.73
C ASN A 111 -13.10 13.58 10.79
N GLN A 112 -14.17 12.79 10.86
CA GLN A 112 -14.28 11.69 11.83
C GLN A 112 -13.36 10.51 11.49
N ASN A 113 -13.07 10.29 10.21
CA ASN A 113 -12.35 9.09 9.74
C ASN A 113 -10.91 9.36 9.28
N ILE A 114 -10.51 10.62 9.08
CA ILE A 114 -9.20 10.98 8.53
C ILE A 114 -8.03 10.44 9.36
N THR A 115 -8.15 10.43 10.69
CA THR A 115 -7.12 9.88 11.57
C THR A 115 -6.95 8.39 11.35
N ASN A 116 -8.06 7.64 11.21
CA ASN A 116 -8.02 6.21 10.93
C ASN A 116 -7.39 5.93 9.57
N LEU A 117 -7.69 6.74 8.55
CA LEU A 117 -7.04 6.63 7.24
C LEU A 117 -5.51 6.73 7.34
N PHE A 118 -4.98 7.71 8.07
CA PHE A 118 -3.53 7.86 8.24
C PHE A 118 -2.88 6.75 9.08
N VAL A 119 -3.56 6.30 10.14
CA VAL A 119 -3.08 5.15 10.94
C VAL A 119 -2.97 3.90 10.07
N LYS A 120 -4.02 3.59 9.29
CA LYS A 120 -4.03 2.44 8.39
C LYS A 120 -3.04 2.56 7.24
N ALA A 121 -2.80 3.77 6.74
CA ALA A 121 -1.74 4.02 5.77
C ALA A 121 -0.36 3.67 6.34
N ASN A 122 -0.07 4.10 7.58
CA ASN A 122 1.21 3.80 8.22
C ASN A 122 1.39 2.31 8.52
N GLU A 123 0.32 1.63 8.97
CA GLU A 123 0.33 0.17 9.14
C GLU A 123 0.63 -0.56 7.82
N LEU A 124 -0.06 -0.17 6.73
CA LEU A 124 0.20 -0.72 5.39
C LEU A 124 1.65 -0.47 4.96
N TYR A 125 2.16 0.75 5.14
CA TYR A 125 3.53 1.08 4.79
C TYR A 125 4.53 0.18 5.52
N LYS A 126 4.34 -0.07 6.83
CA LYS A 126 5.20 -0.98 7.61
C LYS A 126 5.15 -2.41 7.11
N VAL A 127 3.97 -2.89 6.71
CA VAL A 127 3.84 -4.22 6.08
C VAL A 127 4.68 -4.28 4.81
N LEU A 128 4.53 -3.30 3.91
CA LEU A 128 5.30 -3.24 2.67
C LEU A 128 6.80 -3.07 2.94
N ASP A 129 7.17 -2.26 3.92
CA ASP A 129 8.57 -2.04 4.31
C ASP A 129 9.23 -3.32 4.83
N THR A 130 8.56 -4.01 5.75
CA THR A 130 9.02 -5.31 6.25
C THR A 130 9.16 -6.34 5.13
N PHE A 131 8.22 -6.39 4.19
CA PHE A 131 8.27 -7.30 3.05
C PHE A 131 9.55 -7.08 2.23
N PHE A 132 9.90 -5.84 1.92
CA PHE A 132 11.11 -5.49 1.17
C PHE A 132 12.39 -5.43 2.02
N GLY A 133 12.36 -5.89 3.27
CA GLY A 133 13.54 -5.97 4.14
C GLY A 133 13.91 -4.68 4.88
N GLY A 134 12.95 -3.75 5.02
CA GLY A 134 13.07 -2.62 5.94
C GLY A 134 13.15 -3.11 7.38
N ASN A 135 14.12 -2.59 8.14
CA ASN A 135 14.26 -2.89 9.56
C ASN A 135 13.23 -2.04 10.32
N ASN A 136 12.26 -2.70 10.96
CA ASN A 136 11.42 -2.06 11.97
C ASN A 136 12.29 -1.76 13.20
N GLU A 137 12.94 -0.60 13.20
CA GLU A 137 13.50 0.00 14.43
C GLU A 137 12.40 0.72 15.23
#